data_AF-A0A929ZG84-F1
#
_entry.id   AF-A0A929ZG84-F1
#
_cell.length_a   1.000
_cell.length_b   1.000
_cell.length_c   1.000
_cell.angle_alpha   90.00
_cell.angle_beta   90.00
_cell.angle_gamma   90.00
#
_symmetry.space_group_name_H-M   'P 1'
#
loop_
_entity.id
_entity.type
_entity.pdbx_description
1 polymer ?
#
loop_
_entity_poly.entity_id
_entity_poly.type
_entity_poly.pdbx_seq_one_letter_code
_entity_poly.pdbx_strand_id
1 'polypeptide(L)'
;MQSSSHLSDLATGFDTSEANWTVGDVMALMEAWYPAATAQSWDRVGLIVGDPAAPVRSILLALDPTAAIADQAVAGPSGDGQPYDMVITHHPLLLRGASFLPVTDPKGGVVTTLIRSGIALFNAHTNADMACDGVATALADLIGLRDTAPLEPCGTDAEGHDIGLGRVGTVDETTLGTFADHVASVLPAGPSGLFVGGDERASVRRVAVLGGAGDSALEAARAARV
;
A
#
# COMPACT_ATOMS: atom_id res chain seq x y z
N MET A 1 2.83 11.37 24.02
CA MET A 1 2.15 12.60 23.53
C MET A 1 3.06 13.38 22.56
N GLN A 2 3.67 12.69 21.59
CA GLN A 2 4.36 13.25 20.42
C GLN A 2 4.38 12.13 19.37
N SER A 3 3.44 12.16 18.41
CA SER A 3 3.49 11.37 17.16
C SER A 3 2.30 11.78 16.28
N SER A 4 2.32 13.02 15.80
CA SER A 4 1.31 13.52 14.85
C SER A 4 1.87 14.63 13.95
N SER A 5 3.15 14.98 14.03
CA SER A 5 3.69 16.18 13.39
C SER A 5 4.30 15.97 12.00
N HIS A 6 4.54 14.74 11.54
CA HIS A 6 5.21 14.56 10.24
C HIS A 6 4.28 14.62 9.02
N LEU A 7 3.00 14.27 9.17
CA LEU A 7 2.02 14.44 8.08
C LEU A 7 1.48 15.88 7.97
N SER A 8 1.55 16.68 9.04
CA SER A 8 1.08 18.07 9.02
C SER A 8 2.03 19.02 8.27
N ASP A 9 3.32 18.69 8.22
CA ASP A 9 4.33 19.57 7.62
C ASP A 9 4.44 19.43 6.09
N LEU A 10 3.90 18.36 5.50
CA LEU A 10 3.78 18.22 4.04
C LEU A 10 2.53 18.93 3.47
N ALA A 11 1.56 19.27 4.31
CA ALA A 11 0.27 19.83 3.90
C ALA A 11 0.21 21.37 3.90
N THR A 12 1.25 22.07 4.37
CA THR A 12 1.18 23.53 4.64
C THR A 12 1.86 24.42 3.59
N GLY A 13 2.18 23.89 2.41
CA GLY A 13 2.89 24.65 1.36
C GLY A 13 2.26 24.68 -0.04
N PHE A 14 1.20 23.92 -0.31
CA PHE A 14 0.62 23.86 -1.66
C PHE A 14 -0.61 24.75 -1.77
N ASP A 15 -0.45 25.88 -2.46
CA ASP A 15 -1.57 26.62 -3.03
C ASP A 15 -2.22 25.74 -4.11
N THR A 16 -3.35 25.13 -3.78
CA THR A 16 -4.10 24.22 -4.66
C THR A 16 -4.93 24.96 -5.70
N SER A 17 -4.95 26.29 -5.69
CA SER A 17 -5.80 27.07 -6.60
C SER A 17 -5.19 27.34 -7.98
N GLU A 18 -3.88 27.12 -8.17
CA GLU A 18 -3.18 27.32 -9.46
C GLU A 18 -2.24 26.18 -9.89
N ALA A 19 -1.98 25.17 -9.06
CA ALA A 19 -1.06 24.08 -9.41
C ALA A 19 -1.72 23.09 -10.39
N ASN A 20 -1.32 23.14 -11.67
CA ASN A 20 -1.74 22.17 -12.67
C ASN A 20 -0.87 20.90 -12.55
N TRP A 21 -1.25 20.01 -11.64
CA TRP A 21 -0.59 18.72 -11.44
C TRP A 21 -0.68 17.85 -12.69
N THR A 22 0.37 17.08 -12.94
CA THR A 22 0.43 16.06 -13.99
C THR A 22 0.63 14.66 -13.39
N VAL A 23 0.38 13.63 -14.20
CA VAL A 23 0.72 12.25 -13.84
C VAL A 23 2.20 12.13 -13.49
N GLY A 24 3.08 12.84 -14.20
CA GLY A 24 4.51 12.88 -13.93
C GLY A 24 4.86 13.48 -12.57
N ASP A 25 4.14 14.51 -12.13
CA ASP A 25 4.33 15.10 -10.80
C ASP A 25 3.92 14.12 -9.69
N VAL A 26 2.80 13.41 -9.88
CA VAL A 26 2.36 12.36 -8.96
C VAL A 26 3.37 11.21 -8.94
N MET A 27 3.92 10.81 -10.09
CA MET A 27 4.97 9.79 -10.16
C MET A 27 6.23 10.21 -9.39
N ALA A 28 6.63 11.48 -9.47
CA ALA A 28 7.79 11.99 -8.71
C ALA A 28 7.53 11.95 -7.19
N LEU A 29 6.32 12.26 -6.76
CA LEU A 29 5.91 12.13 -5.35
C LEU A 29 5.95 10.67 -4.88
N MET A 30 5.42 9.76 -5.70
CA MET A 30 5.46 8.32 -5.42
C MET A 30 6.88 7.78 -5.39
N GLU A 31 7.79 8.27 -6.24
CA GLU A 31 9.22 7.90 -6.20
C GLU A 31 9.91 8.42 -4.93
N ALA A 32 9.53 9.60 -4.42
CA ALA A 32 10.07 10.12 -3.17
C ALA A 32 9.60 9.30 -1.95
N TRP A 33 8.33 8.91 -1.91
CA TRP A 33 7.77 8.12 -0.80
C TRP A 33 8.11 6.63 -0.90
N TYR A 34 8.08 6.08 -2.10
CA TYR A 34 8.22 4.65 -2.39
C TYR A 34 9.19 4.46 -3.56
N PRO A 35 10.50 4.69 -3.38
CA PRO A 35 11.46 4.63 -4.49
C PRO A 35 11.38 3.29 -5.22
N ALA A 36 11.26 3.30 -6.55
CA ALA A 36 11.09 2.07 -7.32
C ALA A 36 12.26 1.08 -7.14
N ALA A 37 13.44 1.60 -6.81
CA ALA A 37 14.64 0.80 -6.54
C ALA A 37 14.57 -0.06 -5.28
N THR A 38 13.66 0.22 -4.34
CA THR A 38 13.46 -0.60 -3.13
C THR A 38 12.51 -1.76 -3.34
N ALA A 39 11.80 -1.81 -4.47
CA ALA A 39 10.96 -2.93 -4.83
C ALA A 39 11.77 -4.25 -4.88
N GLN A 40 11.11 -5.36 -4.59
CA GLN A 40 11.72 -6.68 -4.69
C GLN A 40 12.20 -6.92 -6.14
N SER A 41 13.31 -7.64 -6.31
CA SER A 41 14.00 -7.75 -7.62
C SER A 41 13.15 -8.34 -8.76
N TRP A 42 12.13 -9.13 -8.39
CA TRP A 42 11.17 -9.72 -9.32
C TRP A 42 10.02 -8.78 -9.72
N ASP A 43 9.82 -7.70 -8.97
CA ASP A 43 8.68 -6.80 -9.10
C ASP A 43 8.94 -5.72 -10.15
N ARG A 44 7.85 -5.14 -10.66
CA ARG A 44 7.86 -4.06 -11.65
C ARG A 44 6.74 -3.06 -11.33
N VAL A 45 7.10 -2.07 -10.53
CA VAL A 45 6.22 -1.00 -10.05
C VAL A 45 6.27 0.22 -10.98
N GLY A 46 5.34 1.16 -10.82
CA GLY A 46 5.30 2.41 -11.56
C GLY A 46 4.06 2.58 -12.45
N LEU A 47 4.17 3.44 -13.47
CA LEU A 47 3.08 3.73 -14.41
C LEU A 47 2.83 2.54 -15.34
N ILE A 48 1.62 1.96 -15.30
CA ILE A 48 1.19 0.83 -16.12
C ILE A 48 0.51 1.33 -17.41
N VAL A 49 -0.42 2.28 -17.30
CA VAL A 49 -1.07 2.96 -18.44
C VAL A 49 -1.20 4.45 -18.17
N GLY A 50 -1.15 5.28 -19.21
CA GLY A 50 -1.33 6.73 -19.11
C GLY A 50 -0.20 7.52 -19.78
N ASP A 51 -0.34 8.85 -19.76
CA ASP A 51 0.65 9.79 -20.25
C ASP A 51 1.17 10.63 -19.06
N PRO A 52 2.48 10.63 -18.75
CA PRO A 52 3.06 11.48 -17.72
C PRO A 52 2.71 12.97 -17.85
N ALA A 53 2.43 13.47 -19.06
CA ALA A 53 2.06 14.86 -19.28
C ALA A 53 0.55 15.15 -19.06
N ALA A 54 -0.28 14.12 -18.85
CA ALA A 54 -1.72 14.32 -18.64
C ALA A 54 -1.98 15.04 -17.30
N PRO A 55 -2.95 15.97 -17.26
CA PRO A 55 -3.31 16.68 -16.04
C PRO A 55 -4.00 15.74 -15.03
N VAL A 56 -3.77 15.95 -13.74
CA VAL A 56 -4.37 15.18 -12.65
C VAL A 56 -5.05 16.12 -11.67
N ARG A 57 -6.36 15.95 -11.46
CA ARG A 57 -7.16 16.70 -10.49
C ARG A 57 -7.77 15.78 -9.43
N SER A 58 -7.89 14.49 -9.76
CA SER A 58 -8.53 13.47 -8.94
C SER A 58 -7.83 12.13 -9.10
N ILE A 59 -7.61 11.46 -7.96
CA ILE A 59 -6.95 10.16 -7.89
C ILE A 59 -7.84 9.19 -7.12
N LEU A 60 -8.06 8.00 -7.68
CA LEU A 60 -8.69 6.88 -6.99
C LEU A 60 -7.61 5.95 -6.42
N LEU A 61 -7.60 5.75 -5.10
CA LEU A 61 -6.75 4.75 -4.44
C LEU A 61 -7.50 3.42 -4.32
N ALA A 62 -6.84 2.31 -4.66
CA ALA A 62 -7.42 0.97 -4.53
C ALA A 62 -6.35 -0.08 -4.18
N LEU A 63 -6.77 -1.24 -3.67
CA LEU A 63 -5.87 -2.38 -3.48
C LEU A 63 -5.62 -3.07 -4.83
N ASP A 64 -6.68 -3.48 -5.50
CA ASP A 64 -6.64 -4.29 -6.74
C ASP A 64 -7.24 -3.54 -7.95
N PRO A 65 -6.59 -3.59 -9.13
CA PRO A 65 -7.12 -3.01 -10.37
C PRO A 65 -8.15 -3.94 -11.02
N THR A 66 -9.32 -4.07 -10.40
CA THR A 66 -10.43 -4.90 -10.91
C THR A 66 -11.32 -4.14 -11.89
N ALA A 67 -12.20 -4.87 -12.60
CA ALA A 67 -13.23 -4.26 -13.45
C ALA A 67 -14.13 -3.29 -12.66
N ALA A 68 -14.50 -3.64 -11.41
CA ALA A 68 -15.29 -2.77 -10.56
C ALA A 68 -14.57 -1.46 -10.21
N ILE A 69 -13.25 -1.51 -9.98
CA ILE A 69 -12.43 -0.32 -9.76
C ILE A 69 -12.30 0.52 -11.04
N ALA A 70 -12.19 -0.10 -12.21
CA ALA A 70 -12.21 0.61 -13.48
C ALA A 70 -13.57 1.31 -13.71
N ASP A 71 -14.67 0.64 -13.44
CA ASP A 71 -16.02 1.22 -13.54
C ASP A 71 -16.20 2.38 -12.56
N GLN A 72 -15.72 2.24 -11.32
CA GLN A 72 -15.70 3.33 -10.33
C GLN A 72 -14.83 4.51 -10.78
N ALA A 73 -13.67 4.24 -11.37
CA ALA A 73 -12.79 5.27 -11.90
C ALA A 73 -13.48 6.06 -13.02
N VAL A 74 -14.23 5.39 -13.89
CA VAL A 74 -15.00 6.04 -14.96
C VAL A 74 -16.20 6.82 -14.43
N ALA A 75 -16.89 6.30 -13.40
CA ALA A 75 -18.03 6.98 -12.80
C ALA A 75 -17.65 8.30 -12.11
N GLY A 76 -16.39 8.39 -11.64
CA GLY A 76 -15.86 9.62 -11.06
C GLY A 76 -16.06 9.77 -9.55
N PRO A 77 -15.46 10.80 -8.94
CA PRO A 77 -15.57 11.06 -7.50
C PRO A 77 -16.98 11.46 -7.05
N SER A 78 -17.72 12.16 -7.91
CA SER A 78 -19.05 12.70 -7.59
C SER A 78 -20.20 11.95 -8.27
N GLY A 79 -19.90 10.97 -9.14
CA GLY A 79 -20.91 10.26 -9.94
C GLY A 79 -21.61 11.12 -11.01
N ASP A 80 -21.08 12.30 -11.30
CA ASP A 80 -21.59 13.26 -12.29
C ASP A 80 -21.09 12.98 -13.72
N GLY A 81 -20.36 11.89 -13.91
CA GLY A 81 -19.79 11.47 -15.19
C GLY A 81 -18.44 12.10 -15.51
N GLN A 82 -17.81 12.81 -14.57
CA GLN A 82 -16.41 13.20 -14.69
C GLN A 82 -15.50 12.08 -14.14
N PRO A 83 -14.75 11.36 -15.00
CA PRO A 83 -13.90 10.27 -14.53
C PRO A 83 -12.78 10.80 -13.62
N TYR A 84 -12.24 9.91 -12.79
CA TYR A 84 -10.96 10.14 -12.15
C TYR A 84 -9.86 10.30 -13.22
N ASP A 85 -8.85 11.12 -12.95
CA ASP A 85 -7.75 11.30 -13.91
C ASP A 85 -6.69 10.19 -13.75
N MET A 86 -6.60 9.58 -12.55
CA MET A 86 -5.62 8.55 -12.24
C MET A 86 -6.15 7.54 -11.20
N VAL A 87 -5.73 6.28 -11.33
CA VAL A 87 -5.90 5.22 -10.34
C VAL A 87 -4.53 4.82 -9.82
N ILE A 88 -4.36 4.71 -8.50
CA ILE A 88 -3.17 4.15 -7.87
C ILE A 88 -3.58 2.85 -7.17
N THR A 89 -2.91 1.75 -7.52
CA THR A 89 -3.15 0.44 -6.89
C THR A 89 -1.95 -0.10 -6.16
N HIS A 90 -2.20 -0.84 -5.08
CA HIS A 90 -1.13 -1.58 -4.40
C HIS A 90 -0.71 -2.84 -5.18
N HIS A 91 -1.67 -3.65 -5.64
CA HIS A 91 -1.37 -4.80 -6.45
C HIS A 91 -1.24 -4.44 -7.94
N PRO A 92 -0.24 -4.97 -8.66
CA PRO A 92 -0.06 -4.68 -10.07
C PRO A 92 -1.07 -5.45 -10.93
N LEU A 93 -1.70 -4.76 -11.89
CA LEU A 93 -2.53 -5.42 -12.90
C LEU A 93 -1.71 -6.43 -13.74
N LEU A 94 -0.49 -6.02 -14.08
CA LEU A 94 0.45 -6.75 -14.91
C LEU A 94 1.71 -7.13 -14.11
N LEU A 95 1.56 -8.05 -13.16
CA LEU A 95 2.69 -8.63 -12.40
C LEU A 95 3.78 -9.25 -13.29
N ARG A 96 3.41 -9.68 -14.50
CA ARG A 96 4.31 -10.15 -15.56
C ARG A 96 3.93 -9.48 -16.86
N GLY A 97 4.87 -9.43 -17.80
CA GLY A 97 4.62 -8.90 -19.15
C GLY A 97 3.43 -9.59 -19.83
N ALA A 98 2.65 -8.82 -20.59
CA ALA A 98 1.51 -9.31 -21.35
C ALA A 98 1.79 -9.27 -22.85
N SER A 99 1.57 -10.38 -23.55
CA SER A 99 1.68 -10.44 -25.01
C SER A 99 0.41 -10.01 -25.73
N PHE A 100 -0.75 -10.19 -25.08
CA PHE A 100 -2.07 -9.87 -25.61
C PHE A 100 -2.96 -9.31 -24.49
N LEU A 101 -3.77 -8.31 -24.80
CA LEU A 101 -4.71 -7.68 -23.87
C LEU A 101 -6.08 -7.47 -24.56
N PRO A 102 -6.76 -8.55 -24.98
CA PRO A 102 -8.08 -8.41 -25.60
C PRO A 102 -9.09 -7.91 -24.56
N VAL A 103 -10.06 -7.09 -25.00
CA VAL A 103 -11.11 -6.53 -24.12
C VAL A 103 -11.96 -7.62 -23.44
N THR A 104 -11.98 -8.83 -23.98
CA THR A 104 -12.73 -9.98 -23.44
C THR A 104 -12.00 -10.68 -22.29
N ASP A 105 -10.72 -10.40 -22.06
CA ASP A 105 -9.96 -10.89 -20.90
C ASP A 105 -10.06 -9.91 -19.74
N PRO A 106 -10.12 -10.35 -18.46
CA PRO A 106 -10.25 -9.43 -17.33
C PRO A 106 -9.20 -8.32 -17.30
N LYS A 107 -7.92 -8.62 -17.57
CA LYS A 107 -6.85 -7.61 -17.55
C LYS A 107 -6.95 -6.68 -18.76
N GLY A 108 -7.19 -7.26 -19.94
CA GLY A 108 -7.35 -6.48 -21.17
C GLY A 108 -8.57 -5.57 -21.14
N GLY A 109 -9.66 -6.00 -20.50
CA GLY A 109 -10.86 -5.21 -20.23
C GLY A 109 -10.55 -3.98 -19.38
N VAL A 110 -9.89 -4.16 -18.22
CA VAL A 110 -9.47 -3.04 -17.35
C VAL A 110 -8.58 -2.06 -18.10
N VAL A 111 -7.53 -2.54 -18.78
CA VAL A 111 -6.63 -1.69 -19.57
C VAL A 111 -7.40 -0.90 -20.63
N THR A 112 -8.29 -1.57 -21.37
CA THR A 112 -9.07 -0.96 -22.44
C THR A 112 -10.00 0.13 -21.90
N THR A 113 -10.67 -0.13 -20.77
CA THR A 113 -11.57 0.84 -20.12
C THR A 113 -10.81 2.08 -19.67
N LEU A 114 -9.69 1.92 -18.94
CA LEU A 114 -8.92 3.05 -18.42
C LEU A 114 -8.33 3.90 -19.56
N ILE A 115 -7.72 3.27 -20.58
CA ILE A 115 -7.15 3.99 -21.73
C ILE A 115 -8.23 4.78 -22.49
N ARG A 116 -9.40 4.19 -22.75
CA ARG A 116 -10.48 4.86 -23.49
C ARG A 116 -11.07 6.04 -22.73
N SER A 117 -11.01 6.00 -21.40
CA SER A 117 -11.49 7.07 -20.53
C SER A 117 -10.41 8.09 -20.17
N GLY A 118 -9.18 7.93 -20.68
CA GLY A 118 -8.07 8.84 -20.40
C GLY A 118 -7.53 8.77 -18.97
N ILE A 119 -7.73 7.63 -18.28
CA ILE A 119 -7.37 7.44 -16.88
C ILE A 119 -6.01 6.74 -16.78
N ALA A 120 -5.06 7.34 -16.07
CA ALA A 120 -3.77 6.71 -15.79
C ALA A 120 -3.90 5.61 -14.72
N LEU A 121 -3.04 4.59 -14.78
CA LEU A 121 -2.91 3.55 -13.75
C LEU A 121 -1.47 3.48 -13.30
N PHE A 122 -1.22 3.71 -12.02
CA PHE A 122 0.08 3.56 -11.39
C PHE A 122 0.01 2.51 -10.30
N ASN A 123 1.12 1.80 -10.11
CA ASN A 123 1.24 0.76 -9.09
C ASN A 123 2.40 1.05 -8.13
N ALA A 124 2.13 0.94 -6.83
CA ALA A 124 3.12 0.88 -5.77
C ALA A 124 2.89 -0.39 -4.94
N HIS A 125 3.74 -1.38 -5.12
CA HIS A 125 3.58 -2.73 -4.59
C HIS A 125 4.64 -2.97 -3.51
N THR A 126 5.66 -3.77 -3.80
CA THR A 126 6.66 -4.11 -2.79
C THR A 126 7.52 -2.93 -2.37
N ASN A 127 7.69 -1.89 -3.19
CA ASN A 127 8.33 -0.64 -2.76
C ASN A 127 7.55 0.06 -1.63
N ALA A 128 6.21 0.01 -1.66
CA ALA A 128 5.37 0.52 -0.59
C ALA A 128 5.36 -0.39 0.65
N ASP A 129 5.59 -1.70 0.49
CA ASP A 129 5.78 -2.61 1.63
C ASP A 129 7.11 -2.39 2.36
N MET A 130 8.12 -1.93 1.63
CA MET A 130 9.49 -1.73 2.12
C MET A 130 9.68 -0.38 2.83
N ALA A 131 8.94 0.64 2.42
CA ALA A 131 9.11 2.00 2.87
C ALA A 131 8.92 2.17 4.39
N CYS A 132 9.61 3.17 4.96
CA CYS A 132 9.55 3.50 6.39
C CYS A 132 8.10 3.79 6.82
N ASP A 133 7.40 4.65 6.08
CA ASP A 133 5.98 5.01 6.26
C ASP A 133 5.07 4.25 5.29
N GLY A 134 5.35 2.95 5.12
CA GLY A 134 4.66 2.06 4.19
C GLY A 134 3.53 1.22 4.79
N VAL A 135 3.13 0.19 4.05
CA VAL A 135 2.01 -0.72 4.39
C VAL A 135 2.20 -1.37 5.76
N ALA A 136 3.41 -1.86 6.05
CA ALA A 136 3.68 -2.55 7.30
C ALA A 136 3.63 -1.61 8.53
N THR A 137 4.00 -0.34 8.36
CA THR A 137 3.88 0.68 9.41
C THR A 137 2.43 1.04 9.65
N ALA A 138 1.65 1.27 8.59
CA ALA A 138 0.20 1.51 8.71
C ALA A 138 -0.52 0.35 9.44
N LEU A 139 -0.14 -0.91 9.15
CA LEU A 139 -0.69 -2.07 9.84
C LEU A 139 -0.24 -2.14 11.31
N ALA A 140 1.04 -1.86 11.58
CA ALA A 140 1.58 -1.86 12.94
C ALA A 140 0.89 -0.80 13.82
N ASP A 141 0.70 0.40 13.28
CA ASP A 141 0.00 1.50 13.96
C ASP A 141 -1.45 1.14 14.25
N LEU A 142 -2.15 0.56 13.27
CA LEU A 142 -3.56 0.19 13.38
C LEU A 142 -3.81 -0.83 14.52
N ILE A 143 -2.89 -1.77 14.74
CA ILE A 143 -3.00 -2.78 15.80
C ILE A 143 -2.23 -2.40 17.08
N GLY A 144 -1.73 -1.17 17.16
CA GLY A 144 -1.15 -0.60 18.38
C GLY A 144 0.26 -1.09 18.74
N LEU A 145 1.09 -1.50 17.77
CA LEU A 145 2.50 -1.77 18.04
C LEU A 145 3.24 -0.47 18.41
N ARG A 146 4.23 -0.61 19.30
CA ARG A 146 5.16 0.46 19.69
C ARG A 146 6.59 0.03 19.44
N ASP A 147 7.50 1.01 19.39
CA ASP A 147 8.94 0.79 19.22
C ASP A 147 9.24 -0.12 18.02
N THR A 148 8.60 0.20 16.89
CA THR A 148 8.63 -0.63 15.69
C THR A 148 9.95 -0.47 14.94
N ALA A 149 10.41 -1.57 14.35
CA ALA A 149 11.52 -1.61 13.41
C ALA A 149 11.17 -2.59 12.28
N PRO A 150 11.84 -2.51 11.11
CA PRO A 150 11.64 -3.50 10.05
C PRO A 150 11.89 -4.93 10.54
N LEU A 151 11.03 -5.87 10.15
CA LEU A 151 11.22 -7.29 10.47
C LEU A 151 12.40 -7.87 9.67
N GLU A 152 12.48 -7.51 8.39
CA GLU A 152 13.59 -7.85 7.49
C GLU A 152 14.23 -6.57 6.95
N PRO A 153 15.20 -5.97 7.68
CA PRO A 153 15.85 -4.73 7.28
C PRO A 153 16.63 -4.87 5.98
N CYS A 154 16.55 -3.87 5.10
CA CYS A 154 17.22 -3.88 3.79
C CYS A 154 18.05 -2.63 3.47
N GLY A 155 18.21 -1.71 4.43
CA GLY A 155 18.97 -0.48 4.27
C GLY A 155 18.23 0.71 4.84
N THR A 156 18.57 1.91 4.35
CA THR A 156 17.89 3.16 4.72
C THR A 156 17.37 3.89 3.49
N ASP A 157 16.33 4.70 3.67
CA ASP A 157 15.88 5.68 2.67
C ASP A 157 16.85 6.89 2.56
N ALA A 158 16.47 7.90 1.77
CA ALA A 158 17.29 9.08 1.53
C ALA A 158 17.43 9.97 2.79
N GLU A 159 16.46 9.90 3.69
CA GLU A 159 16.39 10.62 4.95
C GLU A 159 17.10 9.87 6.09
N GLY A 160 17.50 8.62 5.86
CA GLY A 160 18.24 7.79 6.80
C GLY A 160 17.36 6.91 7.71
N HIS A 161 16.08 6.76 7.41
CA HIS A 161 15.19 5.84 8.12
C HIS A 161 15.37 4.41 7.65
N ASP A 162 15.31 3.45 8.57
CA ASP A 162 15.39 2.03 8.24
C ASP A 162 14.20 1.59 7.38
N ILE A 163 14.50 0.91 6.27
CA ILE A 163 13.51 0.31 5.37
C ILE A 163 13.63 -1.21 5.38
N GLY A 164 12.55 -1.90 5.02
CA GLY A 164 12.50 -3.35 4.99
C GLY A 164 11.09 -3.90 5.15
N LEU A 165 10.93 -5.20 4.86
CA LEU A 165 9.64 -5.87 4.93
C LEU A 165 9.18 -6.03 6.38
N GLY A 166 7.87 -5.90 6.56
CA GLY A 166 7.19 -6.10 7.83
C GLY A 166 7.63 -5.11 8.93
N ARG A 167 6.98 -5.21 10.07
CA ARG A 167 7.38 -4.49 11.29
C ARG A 167 7.36 -5.44 12.46
N VAL A 168 8.31 -5.29 13.37
CA VAL A 168 8.32 -5.93 14.68
C VAL A 168 8.34 -4.86 15.74
N GLY A 169 7.50 -5.02 16.76
CA GLY A 169 7.37 -4.07 17.85
C GLY A 169 6.87 -4.72 19.12
N THR A 170 6.45 -3.90 20.06
CA THR A 170 5.94 -4.34 21.36
C THR A 170 4.50 -3.91 21.59
N VAL A 171 3.80 -4.69 22.40
CA VAL A 171 2.45 -4.40 22.92
C VAL A 171 2.48 -4.53 24.43
N ASP A 172 1.50 -3.94 25.12
CA ASP A 172 1.33 -4.23 26.55
C ASP A 172 1.05 -5.74 26.73
N GLU A 173 1.58 -6.32 27.81
CA GLU A 173 1.48 -7.76 28.03
C GLU A 173 0.01 -8.19 28.04
N THR A 174 -0.32 -9.13 27.17
CA THR A 174 -1.68 -9.65 26.96
C THR A 174 -1.60 -11.14 26.60
N THR A 175 -2.74 -11.77 26.35
CA THR A 175 -2.78 -13.14 25.82
C THR A 175 -3.00 -13.14 24.31
N LEU A 176 -2.65 -14.24 23.64
CA LEU A 176 -2.91 -14.40 22.20
C LEU A 176 -4.38 -14.20 21.85
N GLY A 177 -5.31 -14.75 22.65
CA GLY A 177 -6.75 -14.59 22.43
C GLY A 177 -7.19 -13.13 22.50
N THR A 178 -6.81 -12.42 23.57
CA THR A 178 -7.17 -11.00 23.74
C THR A 178 -6.53 -10.11 22.68
N PHE A 179 -5.30 -10.41 22.27
CA PHE A 179 -4.65 -9.69 21.17
C PHE A 179 -5.35 -9.95 19.84
N ALA A 180 -5.75 -11.19 19.56
CA ALA A 180 -6.50 -11.52 18.35
C ALA A 180 -7.86 -10.82 18.28
N ASP A 181 -8.58 -10.74 19.41
CA ASP A 181 -9.83 -9.97 19.50
C ASP A 181 -9.61 -8.48 19.20
N HIS A 182 -8.52 -7.91 19.71
CA HIS A 182 -8.13 -6.54 19.40
C HIS A 182 -7.87 -6.36 17.89
N VAL A 183 -7.03 -7.21 17.29
CA VAL A 183 -6.73 -7.18 15.85
C VAL A 183 -8.02 -7.29 15.02
N ALA A 184 -8.92 -8.20 15.37
CA ALA A 184 -10.20 -8.36 14.69
C ALA A 184 -11.13 -7.14 14.84
N SER A 185 -11.00 -6.36 15.92
CA SER A 185 -11.81 -5.16 16.16
C SER A 185 -11.34 -3.93 15.37
N VAL A 186 -10.06 -3.85 15.03
CA VAL A 186 -9.46 -2.69 14.35
C VAL A 186 -9.31 -2.91 12.84
N LEU A 187 -9.18 -4.16 12.40
CA LEU A 187 -9.13 -4.48 10.97
C LEU A 187 -10.54 -4.50 10.35
N PRO A 188 -10.68 -4.08 9.07
CA PRO A 188 -11.92 -4.25 8.35
C PRO A 188 -12.38 -5.71 8.31
N ALA A 189 -13.68 -5.94 8.50
CA ALA A 189 -14.24 -7.28 8.46
C ALA A 189 -14.07 -7.90 7.06
N GLY A 190 -13.37 -9.02 6.99
CA GLY A 190 -13.26 -9.87 5.80
C GLY A 190 -14.23 -11.06 5.86
N PRO A 191 -14.63 -11.62 4.71
CA PRO A 191 -15.56 -12.75 4.66
C PRO A 191 -15.06 -14.01 5.38
N SER A 192 -13.74 -14.17 5.51
CA SER A 192 -13.11 -15.31 6.20
C SER A 192 -12.81 -15.05 7.67
N GLY A 193 -12.94 -13.80 8.15
CA GLY A 193 -12.53 -13.42 9.50
C GLY A 193 -11.02 -13.59 9.77
N LEU A 194 -10.64 -13.56 11.06
CA LEU A 194 -9.28 -13.76 11.52
C LEU A 194 -9.06 -15.24 11.91
N PHE A 195 -8.01 -15.85 11.38
CA PHE A 195 -7.56 -17.17 11.81
C PHE A 195 -6.43 -17.03 12.82
N VAL A 196 -6.56 -17.71 13.96
CA VAL A 196 -5.58 -17.69 15.05
C VAL A 196 -5.04 -19.09 15.25
N GLY A 197 -3.71 -19.23 15.30
CA GLY A 197 -3.03 -20.48 15.59
C GLY A 197 -2.15 -20.36 16.82
N GLY A 198 -2.31 -21.28 17.79
CA GLY A 198 -1.54 -21.30 19.04
C GLY A 198 -2.44 -21.49 20.26
N ASP A 199 -1.82 -21.44 21.45
CA ASP A 199 -2.56 -21.41 22.71
C ASP A 199 -3.05 -19.98 22.98
N GLU A 200 -4.37 -19.77 23.03
CA GLU A 200 -4.99 -18.46 23.30
C GLU A 200 -4.56 -17.85 24.63
N ARG A 201 -4.05 -18.65 25.57
CA ARG A 201 -3.55 -18.19 26.87
C ARG A 201 -2.05 -17.85 26.86
N ALA A 202 -1.34 -18.08 25.77
CA ALA A 202 0.07 -17.73 25.65
C ALA A 202 0.25 -16.21 25.82
N SER A 203 1.26 -15.82 26.60
CA SER A 203 1.62 -14.40 26.80
C SER A 203 2.20 -13.82 25.50
N VAL A 204 1.72 -12.63 25.13
CA VAL A 204 2.14 -11.85 23.97
C VAL A 204 2.61 -10.48 24.46
N ARG A 205 3.82 -10.11 24.06
CA ARG A 205 4.45 -8.81 24.35
C ARG A 205 5.23 -8.22 23.18
N ARG A 206 5.56 -9.07 22.20
CA ARG A 206 6.32 -8.72 21.00
C ARG A 206 5.57 -9.34 19.84
N VAL A 207 5.36 -8.54 18.81
CA VAL A 207 4.52 -8.92 17.66
C VAL A 207 5.25 -8.50 16.39
N ALA A 208 5.22 -9.35 15.38
CA ALA A 208 5.60 -8.99 14.03
C ALA A 208 4.38 -8.99 13.12
N VAL A 209 4.33 -8.02 12.20
CA VAL A 209 3.31 -7.88 11.16
C VAL A 209 3.95 -7.81 9.79
N LEU A 210 3.32 -8.43 8.81
CA LEU A 210 3.72 -8.37 7.41
C LEU A 210 2.44 -8.46 6.57
N GLY A 211 2.17 -7.43 5.77
CA GLY A 211 0.99 -7.39 4.88
C GLY A 211 1.15 -8.35 3.70
N GLY A 212 0.04 -8.86 3.16
CA GLY A 212 0.09 -9.78 2.02
C GLY A 212 0.58 -11.18 2.39
N ALA A 213 1.47 -11.75 1.58
CA ALA A 213 1.99 -13.11 1.74
C ALA A 213 3.32 -13.12 2.53
N GLY A 214 3.26 -13.46 3.82
CA GLY A 214 4.42 -13.41 4.74
C GLY A 214 4.99 -14.75 5.17
N ASP A 215 4.68 -15.85 4.47
CA ASP A 215 5.16 -17.20 4.83
C ASP A 215 6.69 -17.32 4.77
N SER A 216 7.34 -16.61 3.85
CA SER A 216 8.80 -16.55 3.76
C SER A 216 9.47 -15.90 4.98
N ALA A 217 8.75 -15.04 5.72
CA ALA A 217 9.30 -14.29 6.85
C ALA A 217 9.15 -15.01 8.21
N LEU A 218 8.62 -16.25 8.23
CA LEU A 218 8.42 -17.00 9.48
C LEU A 218 9.72 -17.25 10.23
N GLU A 219 10.84 -17.49 9.54
CA GLU A 219 12.15 -17.64 10.19
C GLU A 219 12.65 -16.32 10.77
N ALA A 220 12.43 -15.20 10.09
CA ALA A 220 12.75 -13.87 10.62
C ALA A 220 11.92 -13.55 11.88
N ALA A 221 10.63 -13.89 11.88
CA ALA A 221 9.76 -13.76 13.05
C ALA A 221 10.27 -14.59 14.23
N ARG A 222 10.64 -15.86 14.01
CA ARG A 222 11.25 -16.70 15.05
C ARG A 222 12.54 -16.11 15.60
N ALA A 223 13.43 -15.63 14.73
CA ALA A 223 14.68 -14.99 15.14
C ALA A 223 14.44 -13.70 15.95
N ALA A 224 13.38 -12.95 15.61
CA ALA A 224 12.94 -11.76 16.33
C ALA A 224 12.23 -12.06 17.67
N ARG A 225 12.03 -13.35 18.00
CA ARG A 225 11.39 -13.83 19.24
C ARG A 225 9.97 -13.30 19.43
N VAL A 226 9.19 -13.31 18.35
CA VAL A 226 7.74 -13.09 18.36
C VAL A 226 6.98 -14.41 18.31
#